data_AF-A0A091R7W6-F1
#
_entry.id   AF-A0A091R7W6-F1
#
_cell.length_a   1.000
_cell.length_b   1.000
_cell.length_c   1.000
_cell.angle_alpha   90.00
_cell.angle_beta   90.00
_cell.angle_gamma   90.00
#
_symmetry.space_group_name_H-M   'P 1'
#
loop_
_entity.id
_entity.type
_entity.pdbx_description
1 polymer ?
#
loop_
_entity_poly.entity_id
_entity_poly.type
_entity_poly.pdbx_seq_one_letter_code
_entity_poly.pdbx_strand_id
1 'polypeptide(L)'
;FCPIHMLSVRIIQAKNIKSRDLLTASDCYVRLWLPSASKEKLQTKTIKNSDNPVWNETFYFRIQREVENILELAVCDEDPLTKDDMQFTVLFNIARIRPGETVRETFTLKSEVRSENTGREWQDIGSHVKWGLGRSTSSCAVGNMPVWQPMEEFPQRMTPAEKSKNLVLTVAASHEGTQKTTEDKDTFYFHCVKAWEPILKVRLQEDDNSNLSDTLTVPLKFLPVGHKVKVTLPVRNVSSSLTEKLDVRLGYDLCQEEQEFLQKRKRVVASALKRVLHLDRDLHGHEVPVIAVMATGGGLRAMSAMFGHLLALQKLDLLDCVTYVTGASGSTWTLADLYEHADWSHKSLEGPLKAVKEQVTKCKFNLMSIEHLKYYHKELAERAKAGHVSSFTTLWSLVQEMFLHEQPRKYKLTDQRRALEHGQNPLPFYAVLNVKDEKFSTFKFREWAEFSPYEVAIPKYGASIRSEYFDSEFFMGRRVKKLPESRICYLEGLWTNIFTRNLLDGLYWSSNSNEFWERWAQDMVDIGK
;
A
#
# COMPACT_ATOMS: atom_id res chain seq x y z
N PHE A 1 -4.74 17.81 -18.79
CA PHE A 1 -3.38 17.25 -18.63
C PHE A 1 -2.48 18.28 -17.94
N CYS A 2 -1.53 17.89 -17.09
CA CYS A 2 -0.60 18.83 -16.45
C CYS A 2 0.64 19.11 -17.32
N PRO A 3 1.15 20.35 -17.36
CA PRO A 3 2.34 20.69 -18.14
C PRO A 3 3.58 19.97 -17.58
N ILE A 4 4.39 19.39 -18.48
CA ILE A 4 5.66 18.75 -18.13
C ILE A 4 6.78 19.78 -18.30
N HIS A 5 7.67 19.83 -17.32
CA HIS A 5 8.86 20.69 -17.29
C HIS A 5 10.14 19.87 -17.30
N MET A 6 11.24 20.48 -17.74
CA MET A 6 12.57 19.85 -17.76
C MET A 6 13.46 20.43 -16.66
N LEU A 7 13.85 19.58 -15.72
CA LEU A 7 14.82 19.87 -14.67
C LEU A 7 16.20 19.39 -15.13
N SER A 8 17.22 20.24 -15.04
CA SER A 8 18.62 19.90 -15.27
C SER A 8 19.37 19.92 -13.95
N VAL A 9 20.05 18.81 -13.62
CA VAL A 9 20.80 18.65 -12.38
C VAL A 9 22.25 18.35 -12.75
N ARG A 10 23.15 19.26 -12.43
CA ARG A 10 24.60 19.08 -12.63
C ARG A 10 25.27 18.77 -11.30
N ILE A 11 25.84 17.57 -11.19
CA ILE A 11 26.67 17.16 -10.06
C ILE A 11 28.10 17.64 -10.33
N ILE A 12 28.62 18.51 -9.46
CA ILE A 12 29.91 19.17 -9.70
C ILE A 12 31.02 18.36 -9.03
N GLN A 13 30.98 18.29 -7.71
CA GLN A 13 32.06 17.74 -6.89
C GLN A 13 31.57 17.43 -5.47
N ALA A 14 32.33 16.61 -4.76
CA ALA A 14 32.25 16.48 -3.31
C ALA A 14 33.63 16.73 -2.68
N LYS A 15 33.66 17.07 -1.40
CA LYS A 15 34.88 17.33 -0.65
C LYS A 15 34.85 16.65 0.71
N ASN A 16 36.03 16.25 1.16
CA ASN A 16 36.27 15.60 2.45
C ASN A 16 35.44 14.32 2.65
N ILE A 17 35.25 13.53 1.60
CA ILE A 17 34.61 12.21 1.73
C ILE A 17 35.57 11.32 2.53
N LYS A 18 35.06 10.68 3.58
CA LYS A 18 35.89 9.79 4.41
C LYS A 18 35.82 8.38 3.86
N SER A 19 36.96 7.84 3.48
CA SER A 19 37.06 6.43 3.15
C SER A 19 36.64 5.54 4.31
N ARG A 20 35.86 4.50 4.00
CA ARG A 20 35.59 3.39 4.92
C ARG A 20 36.56 2.23 4.73
N ASP A 21 37.37 2.28 3.68
CA ASP A 21 38.42 1.30 3.44
C ASP A 21 39.62 1.54 4.35
N LEU A 22 40.15 0.44 4.91
CA LEU A 22 41.30 0.46 5.83
C LEU A 22 42.61 0.92 5.17
N LEU A 23 42.71 0.90 3.83
CA LEU A 23 43.98 1.06 3.09
C LEU A 23 43.90 1.93 1.82
N THR A 24 42.71 2.33 1.36
CA THR A 24 42.48 3.07 0.10
C THR A 24 41.56 4.27 0.31
N ALA A 25 41.65 5.26 -0.56
CA ALA A 25 40.68 6.37 -0.60
C ALA A 25 39.39 5.90 -1.30
N SER A 26 38.26 6.55 -1.04
CA SER A 26 36.97 6.10 -1.58
C SER A 26 36.90 6.13 -3.12
N ASP A 27 36.23 5.14 -3.68
CA ASP A 27 35.80 5.05 -5.08
C ASP A 27 34.39 5.68 -5.21
N CYS A 28 34.34 7.00 -5.29
CA CYS A 28 33.09 7.75 -5.11
C CYS A 28 32.23 7.89 -6.37
N TYR A 29 30.92 7.69 -6.22
CA TYR A 29 29.91 8.11 -7.19
C TYR A 29 28.68 8.74 -6.51
N VAL A 30 27.88 9.48 -7.29
CA VAL A 30 26.61 10.05 -6.82
C VAL A 30 25.45 9.39 -7.53
N ARG A 31 24.54 8.80 -6.75
CA ARG A 31 23.27 8.27 -7.21
C ARG A 31 22.16 9.31 -7.06
N LEU A 32 21.44 9.58 -8.14
CA LEU A 32 20.33 10.51 -8.19
C LEU A 32 19.01 9.74 -8.35
N TRP A 33 17.98 10.12 -7.61
CA TRP A 33 16.65 9.56 -7.78
C TRP A 33 15.57 10.61 -7.57
N LEU A 34 14.62 10.68 -8.51
CA LEU A 34 13.45 11.55 -8.42
C LEU A 34 12.19 10.69 -8.65
N PRO A 35 11.54 10.19 -7.58
CA PRO A 35 10.47 9.20 -7.68
C PRO A 35 9.27 9.65 -8.51
N SER A 36 8.96 10.96 -8.52
CA SER A 36 7.88 11.55 -9.30
C SER A 36 8.15 11.58 -10.82
N ALA A 37 9.41 11.40 -11.23
CA ALA A 37 9.87 11.55 -12.60
C ALA A 37 10.41 10.25 -13.22
N SER A 38 10.87 9.29 -12.43
CA SER A 38 11.35 7.99 -12.91
C SER A 38 11.38 6.93 -11.80
N LYS A 39 11.10 5.68 -12.19
CA LYS A 39 11.36 4.49 -11.37
C LYS A 39 12.85 4.18 -11.25
N GLU A 40 13.65 4.56 -12.25
CA GLU A 40 15.08 4.28 -12.30
C GLU A 40 15.90 5.32 -11.55
N LYS A 41 17.02 4.86 -10.98
CA LYS A 41 18.04 5.70 -10.37
C LYS A 41 19.14 5.97 -11.39
N LEU A 42 19.59 7.21 -11.47
CA LEU A 42 20.72 7.60 -12.30
C LEU A 42 21.99 7.63 -11.45
N GLN A 43 23.15 7.47 -12.06
CA GLN A 43 24.43 7.56 -11.37
C GLN A 43 25.46 8.31 -12.19
N THR A 44 26.36 9.02 -11.52
CA THR A 44 27.60 9.52 -12.13
C THR A 44 28.55 8.37 -12.40
N LYS A 45 29.63 8.64 -13.12
CA LYS A 45 30.79 7.76 -13.15
C LYS A 45 31.43 7.69 -11.77
N THR A 46 32.03 6.55 -11.45
CA THR A 46 32.87 6.38 -10.28
C THR A 46 34.20 7.09 -10.48
N ILE A 47 34.60 7.91 -9.51
CA ILE A 47 35.94 8.50 -9.45
C ILE A 47 36.73 7.74 -8.40
N LYS A 48 37.77 7.06 -8.86
CA LYS A 48 38.54 6.15 -8.02
C LYS A 48 39.51 6.87 -7.10
N ASN A 49 39.71 6.31 -5.90
CA ASN A 49 40.70 6.74 -4.91
C ASN A 49 40.74 8.27 -4.70
N SER A 50 39.59 8.89 -4.43
CA SER A 50 39.51 10.34 -4.25
C SER A 50 38.51 10.76 -3.18
N ASP A 51 39.02 11.42 -2.14
CA ASP A 51 38.20 12.05 -1.09
C ASP A 51 37.60 13.40 -1.54
N ASN A 52 37.99 13.90 -2.72
CA ASN A 52 37.54 15.16 -3.31
C ASN A 52 37.13 14.98 -4.78
N PRO A 53 36.17 14.09 -5.08
CA PRO A 53 35.80 13.73 -6.43
C PRO A 53 35.16 14.91 -7.18
N VAL A 54 35.47 15.08 -8.46
CA VAL A 54 34.91 16.11 -9.35
C VAL A 54 34.29 15.45 -10.59
N TRP A 55 32.97 15.34 -10.64
CA TRP A 55 32.25 14.64 -11.72
C TRP A 55 31.89 15.55 -12.90
N ASN A 56 31.36 16.74 -12.63
CA ASN A 56 30.83 17.65 -13.65
C ASN A 56 29.78 17.04 -14.61
N GLU A 57 28.99 16.08 -14.14
CA GLU A 57 27.99 15.38 -14.95
C GLU A 57 26.60 16.04 -14.83
N THR A 58 25.84 16.08 -15.93
CA THR A 58 24.51 16.70 -15.98
C THR A 58 23.44 15.68 -16.33
N PHE A 59 22.40 15.64 -15.51
CA PHE A 59 21.23 14.77 -15.63
C PHE A 59 19.98 15.59 -15.93
N TYR A 60 18.98 14.96 -16.54
CA TYR A 60 17.74 15.61 -16.91
C TYR A 60 16.54 14.82 -16.39
N PHE A 61 15.58 15.50 -15.78
CA PHE A 61 14.33 14.92 -15.31
C PHE A 61 13.13 15.65 -15.90
N ARG A 62 12.07 14.91 -16.22
CA ARG A 62 10.78 15.47 -16.59
C ARG A 62 9.87 15.50 -15.38
N ILE A 63 9.47 16.68 -14.95
CA ILE A 63 8.72 16.90 -13.71
C ILE A 63 7.40 17.59 -13.99
N GLN A 64 6.41 17.35 -13.13
CA GLN A 64 5.16 18.10 -13.08
C GLN A 64 5.16 18.93 -11.81
N ARG A 65 4.62 20.15 -11.84
CA ARG A 65 4.72 21.08 -10.71
C ARG A 65 3.73 20.78 -9.59
N GLU A 66 2.65 20.12 -9.95
CA GLU A 66 1.51 19.89 -9.10
C GLU A 66 1.68 18.64 -8.21
N VAL A 67 2.78 17.91 -8.40
CA VAL A 67 3.23 16.84 -7.52
C VAL A 67 4.45 17.29 -6.72
N GLU A 68 4.61 16.76 -5.52
CA GLU A 68 5.82 17.01 -4.74
C GLU A 68 7.02 16.34 -5.41
N ASN A 69 8.07 17.11 -5.67
CA ASN A 69 9.28 16.64 -6.34
C ASN A 69 10.46 16.73 -5.37
N ILE A 70 10.78 15.62 -4.72
CA ILE A 70 11.93 15.49 -3.82
C ILE A 70 13.04 14.73 -4.55
N LEU A 71 14.13 15.43 -4.87
CA LEU A 71 15.32 14.85 -5.45
C LEU A 71 16.19 14.23 -4.34
N GLU A 72 16.42 12.92 -4.41
CA GLU A 72 17.38 12.20 -3.60
C GLU A 72 18.75 12.23 -4.30
N LEU A 73 19.78 12.66 -3.57
CA LEU A 73 21.19 12.56 -3.94
C LEU A 73 21.90 11.72 -2.89
N ALA A 74 22.38 10.53 -3.25
CA ALA A 74 23.14 9.67 -2.36
C ALA A 74 24.59 9.60 -2.85
N VAL A 75 25.55 9.89 -1.97
CA VAL A 75 26.98 9.67 -2.24
C VAL A 75 27.33 8.28 -1.74
N CYS A 76 27.93 7.48 -2.62
CA CYS A 76 28.29 6.10 -2.36
C CYS A 76 29.78 5.87 -2.63
N ASP A 77 30.33 4.91 -1.91
CA ASP A 77 31.63 4.28 -2.16
C ASP A 77 31.40 2.97 -2.93
N GLU A 78 32.04 2.79 -4.08
CA GLU A 78 31.91 1.58 -4.91
C GLU A 78 32.83 0.48 -4.38
N ASP A 79 32.24 -0.63 -3.95
CA ASP A 79 32.98 -1.75 -3.38
C ASP A 79 33.00 -2.95 -4.35
N PRO A 80 34.15 -3.38 -4.86
CA PRO A 80 34.20 -4.47 -5.84
C PRO A 80 33.86 -5.85 -5.26
N LEU A 81 33.94 -6.00 -3.93
CA LEU A 81 33.76 -7.29 -3.23
C LEU A 81 32.55 -7.33 -2.29
N THR A 82 32.06 -6.18 -1.86
CA THR A 82 30.93 -6.07 -0.94
C THR A 82 29.86 -5.15 -1.52
N LYS A 83 28.82 -4.85 -0.75
CA LYS A 83 27.78 -3.94 -1.21
C LYS A 83 28.25 -2.52 -0.96
N ASP A 84 28.24 -1.69 -1.99
CA ASP A 84 28.57 -0.26 -1.94
C ASP A 84 28.12 0.43 -0.66
N ASP A 85 29.09 1.06 0.01
CA ASP A 85 28.85 1.80 1.22
C ASP A 85 28.22 3.17 0.94
N MET A 86 26.96 3.32 1.35
CA MET A 86 26.30 4.63 1.30
C MET A 86 26.89 5.55 2.38
N GLN A 87 27.49 6.65 1.94
CA GLN A 87 28.13 7.62 2.83
C GLN A 87 27.09 8.55 3.44
N PHE A 88 26.31 9.23 2.60
CA PHE A 88 25.21 10.07 3.05
C PHE A 88 24.18 10.32 1.94
N THR A 89 23.00 10.80 2.35
CA THR A 89 21.90 11.13 1.46
C THR A 89 21.40 12.55 1.73
N VAL A 90 21.18 13.30 0.65
CA VAL A 90 20.54 14.61 0.66
C VAL A 90 19.18 14.49 0.00
N LEU A 91 18.14 15.04 0.65
CA LEU A 91 16.80 15.18 0.09
C LEU A 91 16.55 16.66 -0.21
N PHE A 92 16.31 16.99 -1.47
CA PHE A 92 16.13 18.37 -1.91
C PHE A 92 14.77 18.58 -2.57
N ASN A 93 13.94 19.44 -1.98
CA ASN A 93 12.64 19.79 -2.54
C ASN A 93 12.78 20.79 -3.70
N ILE A 94 12.44 20.34 -4.91
CA ILE A 94 12.56 21.12 -6.14
C ILE A 94 11.59 22.32 -6.16
N ALA A 95 10.53 22.32 -5.34
CA ALA A 95 9.62 23.45 -5.21
C ALA A 95 10.32 24.75 -4.75
N ARG A 96 11.53 24.63 -4.18
CA ARG A 96 12.37 25.79 -3.80
C ARG A 96 12.93 26.58 -4.98
N ILE A 97 12.94 25.99 -6.19
CA ILE A 97 13.52 26.61 -7.39
C ILE A 97 12.41 27.22 -8.25
N ARG A 98 12.57 28.47 -8.70
CA ARG A 98 11.62 29.08 -9.65
C ARG A 98 11.92 28.64 -11.09
N PRO A 99 10.93 28.59 -11.98
CA PRO A 99 11.19 28.17 -13.36
C PRO A 99 12.06 29.22 -14.06
N GLY A 100 13.10 28.77 -14.77
CA GLY A 100 14.10 29.63 -15.40
C GLY A 100 15.26 30.02 -14.47
N GLU A 101 15.14 29.76 -13.17
CA GLU A 101 16.20 30.03 -12.20
C GLU A 101 17.29 28.95 -12.26
N THR A 102 18.54 29.37 -12.03
CA THR A 102 19.67 28.47 -11.81
C THR A 102 20.16 28.67 -10.40
N VAL A 103 20.11 27.62 -9.59
CA VAL A 103 20.52 27.64 -8.19
C VAL A 103 21.77 26.78 -8.03
N ARG A 104 22.76 27.30 -7.30
CA ARG A 104 23.92 26.54 -6.86
C ARG A 104 23.72 26.19 -5.40
N GLU A 105 23.67 24.91 -5.08
CA GLU A 105 23.52 24.44 -3.70
C GLU A 105 24.79 23.73 -3.26
N THR A 106 25.17 23.95 -2.01
CA THR A 106 26.24 23.20 -1.34
C THR A 106 25.64 22.59 -0.10
N PHE A 107 25.64 21.27 -0.02
CA PHE A 107 25.05 20.54 1.08
C PHE A 107 26.14 20.09 2.03
N THR A 108 26.13 20.69 3.22
CA THR A 108 27.09 20.41 4.29
C THR A 108 26.46 19.44 5.28
N LEU A 109 27.14 18.32 5.56
CA LEU A 109 26.75 17.38 6.61
C LEU A 109 27.61 17.55 7.85
N LYS A 110 26.93 17.55 9.02
CA LYS A 110 27.58 17.47 10.32
C LYS A 110 27.98 16.01 10.58
N SER A 111 29.28 15.76 10.67
CA SER A 111 29.80 14.51 11.25
C SER A 111 29.39 14.44 12.73
N GLU A 112 28.74 13.36 13.15
CA GLU A 112 28.39 13.06 14.55
C GLU A 112 29.54 12.40 15.34
N VAL A 113 30.80 12.49 14.87
CA VAL A 113 31.93 11.94 15.62
C VAL A 113 32.41 12.97 16.66
N ARG A 114 31.98 12.79 17.92
CA ARG A 114 32.71 13.30 19.10
C ARG A 114 33.98 12.47 19.26
N SER A 115 35.09 12.90 18.66
CA SER A 115 36.42 12.56 19.18
C SER A 115 37.03 13.82 19.79
N GLU A 116 37.22 13.79 21.10
CA GLU A 116 38.00 14.81 21.79
C GLU A 116 39.39 14.89 21.14
N ASN A 117 39.74 16.09 20.65
CA ASN A 117 41.03 16.51 20.07
C ASN A 117 41.25 16.52 18.53
N THR A 118 40.22 16.47 17.69
CA THR A 118 40.35 16.91 16.27
C THR A 118 39.21 17.86 15.88
N GLY A 119 39.56 18.91 15.12
CA GLY A 119 38.61 19.96 14.72
C GLY A 119 37.38 19.41 13.97
N ARG A 120 36.28 20.17 13.97
CA ARG A 120 35.06 19.79 13.23
C ARG A 120 35.37 19.73 11.73
N GLU A 121 35.49 18.53 11.18
CA GLU A 121 35.55 18.30 9.74
C GLU A 121 34.13 18.19 9.16
N TRP A 122 33.90 18.93 8.08
CA TRP A 122 32.61 18.99 7.39
C TRP A 122 32.74 18.30 6.03
N GLN A 123 31.76 17.46 5.69
CA GLN A 123 31.63 16.86 4.36
C GLN A 123 30.67 17.71 3.53
N ASP A 124 31.07 18.03 2.31
CA ASP A 124 30.29 18.89 1.41
C ASP A 124 30.07 18.23 0.05
N ILE A 125 28.86 18.32 -0.48
CA ILE A 125 28.58 18.07 -1.91
C ILE A 125 28.08 19.35 -2.59
N GLY A 126 28.75 19.74 -3.67
CA GLY A 126 28.37 20.88 -4.50
C GLY A 126 27.61 20.42 -5.73
N SER A 127 26.40 20.95 -5.91
CA SER A 127 25.61 20.72 -7.12
C SER A 127 25.06 22.02 -7.71
N HIS A 128 24.89 22.02 -9.02
CA HIS A 128 24.23 23.08 -9.78
C HIS A 128 22.89 22.54 -10.25
N VAL A 129 21.80 23.08 -9.74
CA VAL A 129 20.45 22.72 -10.19
C VAL A 129 19.91 23.86 -11.04
N LYS A 130 19.66 23.56 -12.32
CA LYS A 130 19.10 24.51 -13.28
C LYS A 130 17.72 24.06 -13.72
N TRP A 131 16.74 24.95 -13.62
CA TRP A 131 15.41 24.71 -14.17
C TRP A 131 15.24 25.42 -15.52
N GLY A 132 15.07 24.66 -16.61
CA GLY A 132 14.71 25.18 -17.92
C GLY A 132 13.22 25.01 -18.27
N LEU A 133 12.62 26.01 -18.91
CA LEU A 133 11.24 25.91 -19.42
C LEU A 133 11.23 25.30 -20.84
N GLY A 134 11.12 23.98 -20.93
CA GLY A 134 10.71 23.32 -22.18
C GLY A 134 9.20 23.13 -22.16
N ARG A 135 8.42 23.94 -22.90
CA ARG A 135 6.97 23.76 -23.00
C ARG A 135 6.65 22.56 -23.90
N SER A 136 6.01 21.53 -23.34
CA SER A 136 5.10 20.67 -24.10
C SER A 136 3.70 20.90 -23.55
N THR A 137 2.85 21.54 -24.35
CA THR A 137 1.54 22.02 -23.94
C THR A 137 0.49 20.91 -23.97
N SER A 138 -0.14 20.67 -22.83
CA SER A 138 -1.59 20.42 -22.75
C SER A 138 -2.03 20.88 -21.37
N SER A 139 -2.99 21.81 -21.33
CA SER A 139 -3.47 22.48 -20.11
C SER A 139 -4.49 21.62 -19.36
N CYS A 140 -4.51 21.73 -18.03
CA CYS A 140 -5.69 21.70 -17.16
C CYS A 140 -5.25 22.23 -15.80
N ALA A 141 -6.02 23.16 -15.24
CA ALA A 141 -5.96 23.52 -13.84
C ALA A 141 -6.59 22.41 -13.00
N VAL A 142 -5.98 22.06 -11.86
CA VAL A 142 -6.63 21.25 -10.83
C VAL A 142 -6.24 21.82 -9.47
N GLY A 143 -7.25 22.30 -8.73
CA GLY A 143 -7.09 22.66 -7.33
C GLY A 143 -7.00 21.42 -6.45
N ASN A 144 -6.14 21.49 -5.43
CA ASN A 144 -6.03 20.67 -4.20
C ASN A 144 -6.39 19.16 -4.22
N MET A 145 -6.41 18.51 -5.37
CA MET A 145 -6.47 17.06 -5.56
C MET A 145 -5.06 16.54 -5.85
N PRO A 146 -4.69 15.33 -5.40
CA PRO A 146 -3.44 14.72 -5.84
C PRO A 146 -3.44 14.64 -7.36
N VAL A 147 -2.44 15.27 -8.00
CA VAL A 147 -2.33 15.30 -9.46
C VAL A 147 -1.78 13.98 -9.96
N TRP A 148 -2.53 13.32 -10.85
CA TRP A 148 -2.17 12.03 -11.42
C TRP A 148 -1.59 12.15 -12.82
N GLN A 149 -0.70 11.20 -13.12
CA GLN A 149 -0.14 11.05 -14.45
C GLN A 149 -0.98 10.06 -15.26
N PRO A 150 -1.28 10.36 -16.54
CA PRO A 150 -1.98 9.43 -17.41
C PRO A 150 -1.19 8.12 -17.55
N MET A 151 -1.84 7.01 -17.21
CA MET A 151 -1.32 5.66 -17.38
C MET A 151 -1.78 5.07 -18.72
N GLU A 152 -0.85 4.47 -19.45
CA GLU A 152 -1.12 3.80 -20.72
C GLU A 152 -0.94 2.28 -20.57
N GLU A 153 -1.89 1.54 -21.14
CA GLU A 153 -1.84 0.08 -21.28
C GLU A 153 -1.40 -0.28 -22.70
N PHE A 154 -0.39 -1.16 -22.80
CA PHE A 154 0.14 -1.63 -24.08
C PHE A 154 -0.10 -3.14 -24.28
N PRO A 155 -1.30 -3.57 -24.71
CA PRO A 155 -1.56 -4.96 -25.12
C PRO A 155 -0.74 -5.37 -26.34
N GLN A 156 0.02 -6.46 -26.22
CA GLN A 156 0.66 -7.16 -27.35
C GLN A 156 -0.05 -8.49 -27.60
N ARG A 157 -0.26 -8.91 -28.85
CA ARG A 157 -0.88 -10.22 -29.17
C ARG A 157 -0.04 -10.93 -30.23
N MET A 158 0.48 -12.11 -29.91
CA MET A 158 1.26 -12.94 -30.82
C MET A 158 0.43 -14.10 -31.38
N THR A 159 0.77 -14.53 -32.60
CA THR A 159 0.25 -15.75 -33.23
C THR A 159 1.39 -16.75 -33.33
N PRO A 160 1.19 -18.05 -33.01
CA PRO A 160 2.29 -19.00 -32.91
C PRO A 160 2.97 -19.21 -34.26
N ALA A 161 4.24 -18.80 -34.37
CA ALA A 161 5.16 -19.31 -35.37
C ALA A 161 6.42 -19.75 -34.62
N GLU A 162 6.61 -21.07 -34.59
CA GLU A 162 7.79 -21.80 -34.08
C GLU A 162 8.05 -21.72 -32.56
N LYS A 163 7.72 -22.82 -31.88
CA LYS A 163 7.73 -23.08 -30.43
C LYS A 163 9.12 -23.08 -29.74
N SER A 164 10.14 -22.37 -30.23
CA SER A 164 11.51 -22.55 -29.70
C SER A 164 12.31 -21.29 -29.39
N LYS A 165 11.68 -20.11 -29.24
CA LYS A 165 12.42 -18.88 -28.91
C LYS A 165 11.83 -18.17 -27.70
N ASN A 166 12.62 -18.10 -26.62
CA ASN A 166 12.28 -17.39 -25.40
C ASN A 166 12.41 -15.87 -25.65
N LEU A 167 11.28 -15.20 -25.83
CA LEU A 167 11.24 -13.76 -26.07
C LEU A 167 11.17 -13.02 -24.74
N VAL A 168 12.07 -12.05 -24.54
CA VAL A 168 12.16 -11.24 -23.34
C VAL A 168 11.79 -9.80 -23.68
N LEU A 169 10.69 -9.33 -23.10
CA LEU A 169 10.18 -7.98 -23.27
C LEU A 169 10.41 -7.18 -22.01
N THR A 170 11.04 -6.01 -22.14
CA THR A 170 11.39 -5.16 -21.00
C THR A 170 10.89 -3.74 -21.24
N VAL A 171 10.06 -3.24 -20.32
CA VAL A 171 9.73 -1.83 -20.17
C VAL A 171 10.10 -1.46 -18.74
N ALA A 172 11.36 -1.05 -18.52
CA ALA A 172 11.89 -0.85 -17.17
C ALA A 172 11.11 0.20 -16.35
N ALA A 173 10.54 1.19 -17.04
CA ALA A 173 9.68 2.22 -16.48
C ALA A 173 8.25 1.75 -16.13
N SER A 174 7.87 0.51 -16.46
CA SER A 174 6.52 -0.03 -16.16
C SER A 174 6.43 -0.65 -14.77
N HIS A 175 5.19 -0.91 -14.35
CA HIS A 175 4.90 -1.72 -13.16
C HIS A 175 5.56 -3.11 -13.27
N GLU A 176 5.33 -3.80 -14.38
CA GLU A 176 5.77 -5.18 -14.66
C GLU A 176 7.28 -5.31 -14.87
N GLY A 177 7.94 -4.27 -15.39
CA GLY A 177 9.37 -4.29 -15.71
C GLY A 177 9.67 -5.23 -16.88
N THR A 178 9.98 -6.51 -16.59
CA THR A 178 10.39 -7.51 -17.57
C THR A 178 9.43 -8.69 -17.59
N GLN A 179 8.95 -9.05 -18.79
CA GLN A 179 8.10 -10.21 -19.02
C GLN A 179 8.76 -11.15 -20.03
N LYS A 180 8.62 -12.46 -19.84
CA LYS A 180 9.15 -13.49 -20.73
C LYS A 180 8.01 -14.31 -21.32
N THR A 181 8.16 -14.79 -22.56
CA THR A 181 7.26 -15.79 -23.13
C THR A 181 7.42 -17.10 -22.37
N THR A 182 6.31 -17.58 -21.79
CA THR A 182 6.13 -18.96 -21.34
C THR A 182 5.12 -19.63 -22.27
N GLU A 183 5.07 -20.96 -22.32
CA GLU A 183 4.25 -21.74 -23.28
C GLU A 183 2.74 -21.37 -23.33
N ASP A 184 2.21 -20.63 -22.33
CA ASP A 184 0.79 -20.27 -22.20
C ASP A 184 0.43 -18.78 -22.37
N LYS A 185 1.37 -17.88 -22.72
CA LYS A 185 1.07 -16.43 -22.81
C LYS A 185 1.44 -15.81 -24.14
N ASP A 186 0.42 -15.62 -24.98
CA ASP A 186 0.52 -14.90 -26.26
C ASP A 186 0.28 -13.38 -26.13
N THR A 187 0.00 -12.87 -24.93
CA THR A 187 -0.34 -11.46 -24.73
C THR A 187 0.31 -10.87 -23.48
N PHE A 188 0.96 -9.71 -23.67
CA PHE A 188 1.68 -8.97 -22.63
C PHE A 188 1.08 -7.59 -22.43
N TYR A 189 1.02 -7.12 -21.18
CA TYR A 189 0.55 -5.81 -20.81
C TYR A 189 1.62 -5.09 -20.00
N PHE A 190 1.93 -3.85 -20.37
CA PHE A 190 2.82 -2.99 -19.61
C PHE A 190 2.07 -1.73 -19.18
N HIS A 191 2.06 -1.46 -17.88
CA HIS A 191 1.47 -0.26 -17.30
C HIS A 191 2.57 0.73 -16.95
N CYS A 192 2.60 1.86 -17.63
CA CYS A 192 3.65 2.86 -17.42
C CYS A 192 3.13 4.27 -17.50
N VAL A 193 3.89 5.17 -16.89
CA VAL A 193 3.65 6.61 -16.95
C VAL A 193 4.18 7.14 -18.28
N LYS A 194 3.31 7.75 -19.08
CA LYS A 194 3.69 8.33 -20.39
C LYS A 194 4.81 9.37 -20.28
N ALA A 195 4.75 10.23 -19.26
CA ALA A 195 5.71 11.30 -19.02
C ALA A 195 7.16 10.81 -18.80
N TRP A 196 7.32 9.54 -18.41
CA TRP A 196 8.63 8.92 -18.20
C TRP A 196 9.31 8.49 -19.51
N GLU A 197 8.68 8.73 -20.67
CA GLU A 197 9.14 8.28 -21.99
C GLU A 197 9.54 6.79 -22.03
N PRO A 198 8.61 5.89 -21.70
CA PRO A 198 8.91 4.48 -21.57
C PRO A 198 9.41 3.89 -22.89
N ILE A 199 10.40 3.01 -22.78
CA ILE A 199 11.04 2.34 -23.90
C ILE A 199 10.81 0.84 -23.77
N LEU A 200 10.25 0.24 -24.81
CA LEU A 200 10.15 -1.21 -24.94
C LEU A 200 11.43 -1.76 -25.56
N LYS A 201 12.12 -2.63 -24.83
CA LYS A 201 13.24 -3.43 -25.32
C LYS A 201 12.76 -4.86 -25.55
N VAL A 202 13.03 -5.41 -26.71
CA VAL A 202 12.66 -6.77 -27.10
C VAL A 202 13.93 -7.52 -27.42
N ARG A 203 14.13 -8.67 -26.76
CA ARG A 203 15.29 -9.55 -26.97
C ARG A 203 14.82 -10.98 -27.23
N LEU A 204 15.54 -11.67 -28.10
CA LEU A 204 15.45 -13.12 -28.22
C LEU A 204 16.51 -13.74 -27.29
N GLN A 205 16.10 -14.68 -26.45
CA GLN A 205 17.00 -15.48 -25.64
C GLN A 205 17.22 -16.82 -26.37
N GLU A 206 18.44 -17.02 -26.87
CA GLU A 206 18.92 -18.32 -27.35
C GLU A 206 19.57 -19.07 -26.17
N ASP A 207 19.52 -20.41 -26.17
CA ASP A 207 19.98 -21.24 -25.05
C ASP A 207 21.51 -21.27 -24.89
N ASP A 208 22.27 -20.73 -25.85
CA ASP A 208 23.73 -20.70 -25.82
C ASP A 208 24.29 -19.34 -25.39
N ASN A 209 25.31 -19.40 -24.54
CA ASN A 209 25.99 -18.29 -23.86
C ASN A 209 26.84 -17.39 -24.79
N SER A 210 26.44 -17.20 -26.05
CA SER A 210 27.11 -16.33 -27.02
C SER A 210 26.44 -14.95 -27.07
N ASN A 211 27.24 -13.93 -26.78
CA ASN A 211 26.84 -12.53 -26.79
C ASN A 211 26.39 -12.08 -28.19
N LEU A 212 25.20 -11.44 -28.21
CA LEU A 212 24.60 -10.53 -29.20
C LEU A 212 23.28 -11.07 -29.80
N SER A 213 22.20 -11.07 -29.01
CA SER A 213 20.87 -11.09 -29.60
C SER A 213 20.40 -9.66 -29.92
N ASP A 214 19.93 -9.46 -31.14
CA ASP A 214 19.43 -8.18 -31.62
C ASP A 214 18.36 -7.64 -30.65
N THR A 215 18.65 -6.49 -30.04
CA THR A 215 17.70 -5.82 -29.13
C THR A 215 16.93 -4.77 -29.94
N LEU A 216 15.68 -5.07 -30.31
CA LEU A 216 14.79 -4.01 -30.81
C LEU A 216 14.43 -3.07 -29.66
N THR A 217 14.53 -1.78 -29.92
CA THR A 217 14.15 -0.73 -28.99
C THR A 217 13.06 0.13 -29.61
N VAL A 218 11.90 0.20 -28.96
CA VAL A 218 10.74 0.98 -29.41
C VAL A 218 10.43 2.04 -28.34
N PRO A 219 10.68 3.33 -28.60
CA PRO A 219 10.23 4.40 -27.73
C PRO A 219 8.70 4.53 -27.82
N LEU A 220 7.99 4.22 -26.73
CA LEU A 220 6.53 4.15 -26.74
C LEU A 220 5.87 5.54 -26.88
N LYS A 221 6.62 6.62 -26.60
CA LYS A 221 6.15 8.01 -26.73
C LYS A 221 5.69 8.40 -28.13
N PHE A 222 6.21 7.73 -29.16
CA PHE A 222 5.88 8.01 -30.56
C PHE A 222 4.65 7.23 -31.04
N LEU A 223 4.11 6.33 -30.21
CA LEU A 223 2.94 5.55 -30.58
C LEU A 223 1.67 6.38 -30.33
N PRO A 224 0.82 6.59 -31.36
CA PRO A 224 -0.44 7.28 -31.19
C PRO A 224 -1.35 6.54 -30.21
N VAL A 225 -1.95 7.32 -29.31
CA VAL A 225 -2.83 6.84 -28.25
C VAL A 225 -4.08 6.19 -28.85
N GLY A 226 -4.43 4.97 -28.42
CA GLY A 226 -5.62 4.26 -28.89
C GLY A 226 -5.52 3.73 -30.33
N HIS A 227 -4.36 3.87 -30.97
CA HIS A 227 -4.11 3.38 -32.31
C HIS A 227 -3.26 2.11 -32.27
N LYS A 228 -3.57 1.16 -33.15
CA LYS A 228 -2.77 -0.05 -33.33
C LYS A 228 -1.53 0.29 -34.16
N VAL A 229 -0.34 0.02 -33.63
CA VAL A 229 0.92 0.28 -34.34
C VAL A 229 1.63 -1.04 -34.58
N LYS A 230 1.93 -1.33 -35.84
CA LYS A 230 2.66 -2.53 -36.23
C LYS A 230 4.16 -2.21 -36.26
N VAL A 231 4.92 -2.77 -35.34
CA VAL A 231 6.39 -2.74 -35.38
C VAL A 231 6.87 -4.11 -35.89
N THR A 232 7.71 -4.12 -36.92
CA THR A 232 8.17 -5.35 -37.57
C THR A 232 9.57 -5.72 -37.06
N LEU A 233 9.62 -6.67 -36.13
CA LEU A 233 10.70 -7.66 -35.99
C LEU A 233 10.22 -8.97 -36.66
N PRO A 234 11.01 -10.06 -36.77
CA PRO A 234 10.53 -11.31 -37.38
C PRO A 234 9.27 -11.94 -36.76
N VAL A 235 8.60 -11.35 -35.76
CA VAL A 235 7.29 -11.77 -35.23
C VAL A 235 6.44 -10.56 -34.80
N ARG A 236 5.11 -10.66 -34.91
CA ARG A 236 4.09 -9.61 -35.21
C ARG A 236 3.37 -8.93 -34.01
N ASN A 237 2.98 -7.64 -34.20
CA ASN A 237 1.90 -6.75 -33.63
C ASN A 237 1.93 -6.15 -32.19
N VAL A 238 1.65 -4.84 -32.06
CA VAL A 238 1.47 -4.06 -30.79
C VAL A 238 0.16 -3.22 -30.82
N SER A 239 -0.53 -3.08 -29.70
CA SER A 239 -1.72 -2.21 -29.54
C SER A 239 -1.71 -1.41 -28.23
N SER A 240 -2.47 -0.31 -28.17
CA SER A 240 -2.70 0.48 -26.94
C SER A 240 -4.19 0.76 -26.75
N SER A 241 -4.68 0.78 -25.51
CA SER A 241 -6.05 1.20 -25.16
C SER A 241 -6.07 2.01 -23.86
N LEU A 242 -7.02 2.93 -23.72
CA LEU A 242 -7.18 3.80 -22.55
C LEU A 242 -8.60 3.70 -22.00
N THR A 243 -8.70 3.58 -20.68
CA THR A 243 -9.92 3.87 -19.91
C THR A 243 -9.56 4.93 -18.86
N GLU A 244 -10.19 6.10 -18.93
CA GLU A 244 -9.92 7.23 -18.02
C GLU A 244 -10.42 6.99 -16.58
N LYS A 245 -11.22 5.94 -16.35
CA LYS A 245 -11.79 5.61 -15.05
C LYS A 245 -10.74 5.00 -14.12
N LEU A 246 -10.54 5.62 -12.96
CA LEU A 246 -9.73 5.06 -11.87
C LEU A 246 -10.52 4.00 -11.11
N ASP A 247 -9.83 2.98 -10.60
CA ASP A 247 -10.38 2.01 -9.66
C ASP A 247 -10.26 2.48 -8.20
N VAL A 248 -9.38 3.45 -7.94
CA VAL A 248 -9.24 4.17 -6.67
C VAL A 248 -10.09 5.44 -6.71
N ARG A 249 -11.00 5.59 -5.75
CA ARG A 249 -11.78 6.81 -5.54
C ARG A 249 -10.93 7.83 -4.77
N LEU A 250 -10.93 9.07 -5.25
CA LEU A 250 -10.21 10.17 -4.64
C LEU A 250 -11.19 11.26 -4.24
N GLY A 251 -11.16 11.63 -2.97
CA GLY A 251 -12.09 12.56 -2.35
C GLY A 251 -12.16 12.35 -0.85
N TYR A 252 -12.43 13.44 -0.14
CA TYR A 252 -12.64 13.45 1.31
C TYR A 252 -14.12 13.32 1.69
N ASP A 253 -15.01 13.38 0.72
CA ASP A 253 -16.43 13.16 0.91
C ASP A 253 -16.76 11.67 1.03
N LEU A 254 -17.92 11.37 1.63
CA LEU A 254 -18.43 10.00 1.74
C LEU A 254 -18.70 9.41 0.35
N CYS A 255 -18.46 8.11 0.19
CA CYS A 255 -18.86 7.40 -1.03
C CYS A 255 -20.38 7.45 -1.26
N GLN A 256 -20.79 7.29 -2.51
CA GLN A 256 -22.20 7.37 -2.89
C GLN A 256 -23.05 6.33 -2.12
N GLU A 257 -22.55 5.12 -1.98
CA GLU A 257 -23.22 4.03 -1.28
C GLU A 257 -23.47 4.35 0.21
N GLU A 258 -22.52 5.02 0.87
CA GLU A 258 -22.69 5.48 2.24
C GLU A 258 -23.69 6.64 2.36
N GLN A 259 -23.68 7.58 1.41
CA GLN A 259 -24.68 8.65 1.37
C GLN A 259 -26.10 8.09 1.19
N GLU A 260 -26.26 7.10 0.31
CA GLU A 260 -27.53 6.39 0.11
C GLU A 260 -27.96 5.61 1.35
N PHE A 261 -27.01 4.95 2.04
CA PHE A 261 -27.25 4.32 3.34
C PHE A 261 -27.76 5.34 4.37
N LEU A 262 -27.12 6.51 4.48
CA LEU A 262 -27.50 7.54 5.44
C LEU A 262 -28.93 8.05 5.21
N GLN A 263 -29.35 8.21 3.96
CA GLN A 263 -30.72 8.60 3.64
C GLN A 263 -31.75 7.59 4.16
N LYS A 264 -31.42 6.30 4.09
CA LYS A 264 -32.28 5.20 4.59
C LYS A 264 -32.22 5.14 6.12
N ARG A 265 -31.02 5.09 6.70
CA ARG A 265 -30.81 4.94 8.15
C ARG A 265 -31.39 6.10 8.94
N LYS A 266 -31.31 7.34 8.44
CA LYS A 266 -31.92 8.51 9.10
C LYS A 266 -33.41 8.35 9.37
N ARG A 267 -34.16 7.62 8.52
CA ARG A 267 -35.59 7.36 8.73
C ARG A 267 -35.84 6.41 9.90
N VAL A 268 -34.99 5.38 10.02
CA VAL A 268 -35.01 4.43 11.15
C VAL A 268 -34.65 5.16 12.44
N VAL A 269 -33.56 5.94 12.45
CA VAL A 269 -33.10 6.71 13.60
C VAL A 269 -34.13 7.75 14.04
N ALA A 270 -34.73 8.49 13.11
CA ALA A 270 -35.79 9.45 13.42
C ALA A 270 -36.98 8.79 14.13
N SER A 271 -37.41 7.64 13.61
CA SER A 271 -38.52 6.88 14.17
C SER A 271 -38.21 6.34 15.55
N ALA A 272 -36.97 5.87 15.77
CA ALA A 272 -36.51 5.36 17.06
C ALA A 272 -36.38 6.47 18.10
N LEU A 273 -35.76 7.60 17.76
CA LEU A 273 -35.60 8.74 18.66
C LEU A 273 -36.94 9.33 19.09
N LYS A 274 -37.91 9.41 18.18
CA LYS A 274 -39.27 9.83 18.53
C LYS A 274 -39.89 8.93 19.61
N ARG A 275 -39.73 7.60 19.48
CA ARG A 275 -40.25 6.64 20.46
C ARG A 275 -39.53 6.75 21.80
N VAL A 276 -38.20 6.72 21.79
CA VAL A 276 -37.36 6.69 23.00
C VAL A 276 -37.44 8.00 23.80
N LEU A 277 -37.46 9.14 23.12
CA LEU A 277 -37.50 10.46 23.77
C LEU A 277 -38.92 11.01 23.93
N HIS A 278 -39.94 10.24 23.52
CA HIS A 278 -41.35 10.65 23.55
C HIS A 278 -41.61 12.02 22.89
N LEU A 279 -41.07 12.23 21.68
CA LEU A 279 -41.19 13.50 20.97
C LEU A 279 -42.61 13.72 20.42
N ASP A 280 -43.12 14.94 20.57
CA ASP A 280 -44.47 15.32 20.13
C ASP A 280 -44.64 15.32 18.60
N ARG A 281 -43.56 15.52 17.84
CA ARG A 281 -43.56 15.56 16.36
C ARG A 281 -42.49 14.67 15.75
N ASP A 282 -42.67 14.34 14.47
CA ASP A 282 -41.62 13.67 13.69
C ASP A 282 -40.42 14.58 13.44
N LEU A 283 -39.23 14.00 13.46
CA LEU A 283 -37.97 14.70 13.17
C LEU A 283 -37.79 14.86 11.65
N HIS A 284 -37.40 16.06 11.23
CA HIS A 284 -36.93 16.30 9.86
C HIS A 284 -35.49 15.80 9.67
N GLY A 285 -35.09 15.51 8.42
CA GLY A 285 -33.79 14.86 8.14
C GLY A 285 -32.53 15.61 8.57
N HIS A 286 -32.62 16.92 8.83
CA HIS A 286 -31.52 17.74 9.37
C HIS A 286 -31.51 17.78 10.92
N GLU A 287 -32.61 17.39 11.56
CA GLU A 287 -32.76 17.33 13.02
C GLU A 287 -32.30 15.97 13.59
N VAL A 288 -32.14 14.95 12.72
CA VAL A 288 -31.72 13.61 13.12
C VAL A 288 -30.21 13.59 13.43
N PRO A 289 -29.80 13.36 14.70
CA PRO A 289 -28.38 13.28 15.05
C PRO A 289 -27.75 12.00 14.50
N VAL A 290 -26.45 12.09 14.20
CA VAL A 290 -25.63 10.93 13.86
C VAL A 290 -25.04 10.37 15.14
N ILE A 291 -25.47 9.17 15.53
CA ILE A 291 -25.01 8.48 16.75
C ILE A 291 -24.09 7.34 16.35
N ALA A 292 -22.94 7.23 17.02
CA ALA A 292 -21.98 6.15 16.76
C ALA A 292 -21.70 5.35 18.05
N VAL A 293 -21.62 4.02 17.91
CA VAL A 293 -21.11 3.12 18.95
C VAL A 293 -19.68 2.76 18.61
N MET A 294 -18.73 3.10 19.48
CA MET A 294 -17.31 2.84 19.27
C MET A 294 -16.79 1.79 20.25
N ALA A 295 -16.24 0.69 19.72
CA ALA A 295 -15.72 -0.41 20.49
C ALA A 295 -14.20 -0.59 20.29
N THR A 296 -13.47 -0.72 21.41
CA THR A 296 -12.01 -0.87 21.43
C THR A 296 -11.57 -2.34 21.33
N GLY A 297 -10.28 -2.55 21.13
CA GLY A 297 -9.67 -3.88 21.15
C GLY A 297 -9.62 -4.58 22.51
N GLY A 298 -9.28 -5.87 22.47
CA GLY A 298 -9.16 -6.69 23.68
C GLY A 298 -9.47 -8.18 23.52
N GLY A 299 -9.30 -8.74 22.31
CA GLY A 299 -9.60 -10.14 22.04
C GLY A 299 -11.03 -10.55 22.46
N LEU A 300 -11.14 -11.74 23.06
CA LEU A 300 -12.44 -12.29 23.47
C LEU A 300 -13.15 -11.44 24.52
N ARG A 301 -12.42 -10.74 25.40
CA ARG A 301 -13.01 -9.81 26.36
C ARG A 301 -13.78 -8.71 25.64
N ALA A 302 -13.20 -8.12 24.60
CA ALA A 302 -13.84 -7.08 23.81
C ALA A 302 -15.02 -7.64 23.00
N MET A 303 -14.87 -8.83 22.42
CA MET A 303 -15.96 -9.52 21.71
C MET A 303 -17.17 -9.76 22.62
N SER A 304 -16.97 -10.41 23.77
CA SER A 304 -18.05 -10.72 24.71
C SER A 304 -18.70 -9.46 25.30
N ALA A 305 -17.90 -8.44 25.64
CA ALA A 305 -18.42 -7.16 26.12
C ALA A 305 -19.27 -6.46 25.06
N MET A 306 -18.83 -6.47 23.79
CA MET A 306 -19.57 -5.83 22.70
C MET A 306 -20.94 -6.48 22.47
N PHE A 307 -21.04 -7.82 22.50
CA PHE A 307 -22.35 -8.49 22.44
C PHE A 307 -23.26 -8.04 23.60
N GLY A 308 -22.73 -7.98 24.82
CA GLY A 308 -23.49 -7.52 25.99
C GLY A 308 -23.97 -6.07 25.87
N HIS A 309 -23.11 -5.16 25.36
CA HIS A 309 -23.47 -3.77 25.15
C HIS A 309 -24.52 -3.59 24.04
N LEU A 310 -24.39 -4.30 22.92
CA LEU A 310 -25.39 -4.27 21.85
C LEU A 310 -26.73 -4.84 22.30
N LEU A 311 -26.72 -5.92 23.09
CA LEU A 311 -27.93 -6.48 23.70
C LEU A 311 -28.59 -5.48 24.66
N ALA A 312 -27.81 -4.75 25.46
CA ALA A 312 -28.35 -3.70 26.32
C ALA A 312 -28.98 -2.56 25.51
N LEU A 313 -28.31 -2.08 24.46
CA LEU A 313 -28.87 -1.06 23.56
C LEU A 313 -30.15 -1.54 22.88
N GLN A 314 -30.23 -2.82 22.49
CA GLN A 314 -31.45 -3.41 21.94
C GLN A 314 -32.59 -3.43 22.97
N LYS A 315 -32.32 -3.84 24.22
CA LYS A 315 -33.33 -3.88 25.29
C LYS A 315 -33.81 -2.50 25.74
N LEU A 316 -33.02 -1.46 25.49
CA LEU A 316 -33.35 -0.07 25.79
C LEU A 316 -33.98 0.65 24.58
N ASP A 317 -34.26 -0.06 23.47
CA ASP A 317 -34.74 0.51 22.20
C ASP A 317 -33.82 1.60 21.61
N LEU A 318 -32.56 1.63 22.03
CA LEU A 318 -31.55 2.60 21.61
C LEU A 318 -30.75 2.15 20.39
N LEU A 319 -30.73 0.85 20.09
CA LEU A 319 -29.92 0.32 18.98
C LEU A 319 -30.34 0.89 17.61
N ASP A 320 -31.64 1.10 17.40
CA ASP A 320 -32.16 1.72 16.18
C ASP A 320 -31.79 3.21 16.05
N CYS A 321 -31.40 3.86 17.16
CA CYS A 321 -30.92 5.24 17.14
C CYS A 321 -29.48 5.34 16.60
N VAL A 322 -28.73 4.23 16.56
CA VAL A 322 -27.32 4.21 16.16
C VAL A 322 -27.18 4.26 14.63
N THR A 323 -26.37 5.17 14.11
CA THR A 323 -26.06 5.29 12.68
C THR A 323 -24.82 4.48 12.29
N TYR A 324 -23.76 4.56 13.10
CA TYR A 324 -22.48 3.87 12.86
C TYR A 324 -22.10 2.98 14.03
N VAL A 325 -21.45 1.85 13.74
CA VAL A 325 -20.78 1.04 14.75
C VAL A 325 -19.35 0.78 14.31
N THR A 326 -18.38 1.00 15.19
CA THR A 326 -16.98 0.85 14.86
C THR A 326 -16.32 -0.16 15.77
N GLY A 327 -15.49 -1.05 15.23
CA GLY A 327 -14.74 -2.03 15.98
C GLY A 327 -13.25 -2.02 15.64
N ALA A 328 -12.42 -2.23 16.67
CA ALA A 328 -11.01 -2.52 16.51
C ALA A 328 -10.65 -3.84 17.22
N SER A 329 -9.71 -4.60 16.66
CA SER A 329 -9.27 -5.88 17.22
C SER A 329 -10.46 -6.79 17.61
N GLY A 330 -10.47 -7.44 18.78
CA GLY A 330 -11.50 -8.44 19.13
C GLY A 330 -12.97 -8.02 18.99
N SER A 331 -13.30 -6.73 19.04
CA SER A 331 -14.65 -6.23 18.73
C SER A 331 -15.07 -6.45 17.28
N THR A 332 -14.11 -6.57 16.35
CA THR A 332 -14.40 -6.89 14.95
C THR A 332 -15.00 -8.28 14.78
N TRP A 333 -14.69 -9.23 15.67
CA TRP A 333 -15.29 -10.58 15.63
C TRP A 333 -16.79 -10.54 15.91
N THR A 334 -17.24 -9.70 16.87
CA THR A 334 -18.67 -9.48 17.12
C THR A 334 -19.36 -8.87 15.91
N LEU A 335 -18.75 -7.87 15.29
CA LEU A 335 -19.30 -7.25 14.09
C LEU A 335 -19.32 -8.23 12.90
N ALA A 336 -18.25 -8.99 12.66
CA ALA A 336 -18.22 -9.95 11.56
C ALA A 336 -19.29 -11.04 11.72
N ASP A 337 -19.47 -11.58 12.93
CA ASP A 337 -20.47 -12.60 13.22
C ASP A 337 -21.91 -12.08 13.10
N LEU A 338 -22.21 -10.90 13.66
CA LEU A 338 -23.55 -10.32 13.60
C LEU A 338 -23.96 -9.94 12.17
N TYR A 339 -23.06 -9.31 11.41
CA TYR A 339 -23.38 -8.81 10.08
C TYR A 339 -23.51 -9.90 9.01
N GLU A 340 -23.16 -11.15 9.33
CA GLU A 340 -23.53 -12.33 8.53
C GLU A 340 -25.05 -12.45 8.36
N HIS A 341 -25.83 -11.92 9.31
CA HIS A 341 -27.28 -11.94 9.29
C HIS A 341 -27.86 -10.56 8.94
N ALA A 342 -28.64 -10.47 7.86
CA ALA A 342 -29.16 -9.20 7.34
C ALA A 342 -30.06 -8.42 8.32
N ASP A 343 -30.72 -9.11 9.27
CA ASP A 343 -31.68 -8.52 10.22
C ASP A 343 -31.21 -8.68 11.67
N TRP A 344 -29.89 -8.74 11.91
CA TRP A 344 -29.36 -9.09 13.23
C TRP A 344 -29.85 -8.16 14.35
N SER A 345 -29.98 -6.86 14.11
CA SER A 345 -30.42 -5.90 15.14
C SER A 345 -31.91 -5.98 15.46
N HIS A 346 -32.70 -6.58 14.56
CA HIS A 346 -34.15 -6.76 14.72
C HIS A 346 -34.51 -8.15 15.28
N LYS A 347 -33.52 -9.02 15.50
CA LYS A 347 -33.67 -10.32 16.17
C LYS A 347 -33.02 -10.26 17.54
N SER A 348 -33.54 -11.03 18.50
CA SER A 348 -32.95 -11.07 19.84
C SER A 348 -31.47 -11.46 19.79
N LEU A 349 -30.62 -10.61 20.38
CA LEU A 349 -29.17 -10.85 20.50
C LEU A 349 -28.81 -11.90 21.56
N GLU A 350 -29.78 -12.40 22.34
CA GLU A 350 -29.54 -13.44 23.35
C GLU A 350 -29.11 -14.78 22.72
N GLY A 351 -29.65 -15.12 21.55
CA GLY A 351 -29.29 -16.33 20.80
C GLY A 351 -27.82 -16.31 20.35
N PRO A 352 -27.38 -15.30 19.55
CA PRO A 352 -25.98 -15.12 19.18
C PRO A 352 -25.04 -15.07 20.38
N LEU A 353 -25.38 -14.34 21.45
CA LEU A 353 -24.57 -14.28 22.67
C LEU A 353 -24.41 -15.65 23.33
N LYS A 354 -25.49 -16.44 23.39
CA LYS A 354 -25.44 -17.82 23.92
C LYS A 354 -24.56 -18.72 23.05
N ALA A 355 -24.72 -18.67 21.74
CA ALA A 355 -23.90 -19.46 20.81
C ALA A 355 -22.41 -19.11 20.92
N VAL A 356 -22.07 -17.82 20.98
CA VAL A 356 -20.70 -17.37 21.19
C VAL A 356 -20.16 -17.84 22.54
N LYS A 357 -20.94 -17.74 23.62
CA LYS A 357 -20.55 -18.23 24.95
C LYS A 357 -20.22 -19.72 24.92
N GLU A 358 -21.08 -20.53 24.31
CA GLU A 358 -20.83 -21.97 24.15
C GLU A 358 -19.56 -22.21 23.34
N GLN A 359 -19.39 -21.48 22.23
CA GLN A 359 -18.25 -21.65 21.35
C GLN A 359 -16.93 -21.27 22.02
N VAL A 360 -16.84 -20.13 22.70
CA VAL A 360 -15.58 -19.68 23.33
C VAL A 360 -15.18 -20.53 24.54
N THR A 361 -16.13 -21.21 25.18
CA THR A 361 -15.87 -22.07 26.36
C THR A 361 -15.51 -23.52 26.02
N LYS A 362 -15.75 -23.97 24.79
CA LYS A 362 -15.31 -25.30 24.34
C LYS A 362 -13.79 -25.47 24.43
N CYS A 363 -13.36 -26.71 24.65
CA CYS A 363 -11.96 -27.11 24.58
C CYS A 363 -11.37 -26.85 23.17
N LYS A 364 -10.15 -26.30 23.11
CA LYS A 364 -9.49 -25.88 21.86
C LYS A 364 -8.24 -26.69 21.50
N PHE A 365 -7.96 -27.78 22.22
CA PHE A 365 -6.80 -28.65 21.92
C PHE A 365 -6.79 -29.16 20.47
N ASN A 366 -7.96 -29.37 19.88
CA ASN A 366 -8.08 -29.88 18.52
C ASN A 366 -7.75 -28.85 17.42
N LEU A 367 -7.55 -27.56 17.74
CA LEU A 367 -7.22 -26.54 16.72
C LEU A 367 -5.91 -26.81 15.97
N MET A 368 -5.00 -27.56 16.60
CA MET A 368 -3.72 -27.98 16.03
C MET A 368 -3.70 -29.49 15.69
N SER A 369 -4.87 -30.11 15.51
CA SER A 369 -4.94 -31.50 15.04
C SER A 369 -4.31 -31.65 13.65
N ILE A 370 -3.85 -32.86 13.33
CA ILE A 370 -3.26 -33.15 12.01
C ILE A 370 -4.23 -32.82 10.87
N GLU A 371 -5.52 -33.02 11.08
CA GLU A 371 -6.57 -32.69 10.12
C GLU A 371 -6.65 -31.17 9.86
N HIS A 372 -6.69 -30.36 10.92
CA HIS A 372 -6.68 -28.91 10.79
C HIS A 372 -5.38 -28.39 10.19
N LEU A 373 -4.22 -28.94 10.57
CA LEU A 373 -2.93 -28.54 9.98
C LEU A 373 -2.87 -28.83 8.48
N LYS A 374 -3.41 -29.97 8.03
CA LYS A 374 -3.55 -30.28 6.59
C LYS A 374 -4.49 -29.29 5.90
N TYR A 375 -5.61 -28.96 6.54
CA TYR A 375 -6.55 -27.96 6.03
C TYR A 375 -5.89 -26.58 5.88
N TYR A 376 -5.20 -26.09 6.92
CA TYR A 376 -4.51 -24.80 6.89
C TYR A 376 -3.45 -24.76 5.79
N HIS A 377 -2.63 -25.79 5.69
CA HIS A 377 -1.61 -25.88 4.65
C HIS A 377 -2.24 -25.82 3.25
N LYS A 378 -3.33 -26.55 3.03
CA LYS A 378 -4.05 -26.55 1.75
C LYS A 378 -4.58 -25.15 1.40
N GLU A 379 -5.30 -24.51 2.32
CA GLU A 379 -5.86 -23.17 2.11
C GLU A 379 -4.78 -22.12 1.87
N LEU A 380 -3.68 -22.16 2.63
CA LEU A 380 -2.56 -21.25 2.46
C LEU A 380 -1.88 -21.45 1.09
N ALA A 381 -1.70 -22.71 0.66
CA ALA A 381 -1.14 -23.02 -0.64
C ALA A 381 -2.05 -22.56 -1.80
N GLU A 382 -3.37 -22.75 -1.68
CA GLU A 382 -4.34 -22.26 -2.66
C GLU A 382 -4.37 -20.73 -2.71
N ARG A 383 -4.34 -20.08 -1.54
CA ARG A 383 -4.28 -18.61 -1.42
C ARG A 383 -3.01 -18.04 -2.04
N ALA A 384 -1.85 -18.67 -1.80
CA ALA A 384 -0.58 -18.28 -2.41
C ALA A 384 -0.61 -18.47 -3.94
N LYS A 385 -1.19 -19.57 -4.44
CA LYS A 385 -1.38 -19.81 -5.88
C LYS A 385 -2.29 -18.76 -6.53
N ALA A 386 -3.30 -18.28 -5.82
CA ALA A 386 -4.16 -17.19 -6.28
C ALA A 386 -3.44 -15.83 -6.30
N GLY A 387 -2.22 -15.73 -5.76
CA GLY A 387 -1.37 -14.54 -5.83
C GLY A 387 -1.45 -13.63 -4.61
N HIS A 388 -2.11 -14.05 -3.54
CA HIS A 388 -2.15 -13.32 -2.28
C HIS A 388 -0.85 -13.47 -1.48
N VAL A 389 -0.51 -12.46 -0.68
CA VAL A 389 0.68 -12.48 0.18
C VAL A 389 0.52 -13.52 1.29
N SER A 390 1.53 -14.38 1.43
CA SER A 390 1.61 -15.33 2.54
C SER A 390 2.26 -14.70 3.75
N SER A 391 1.67 -14.86 4.94
CA SER A 391 2.21 -14.34 6.20
C SER A 391 1.71 -15.15 7.40
N PHE A 392 2.35 -15.00 8.57
CA PHE A 392 1.81 -15.60 9.80
C PHE A 392 0.40 -15.08 10.14
N THR A 393 0.06 -13.86 9.73
CA THR A 393 -1.31 -13.33 9.85
C THR A 393 -2.30 -14.19 9.09
N THR A 394 -1.94 -14.69 7.91
CA THR A 394 -2.83 -15.58 7.13
C THR A 394 -3.03 -16.94 7.79
N LEU A 395 -2.02 -17.48 8.49
CA LEU A 395 -2.19 -18.69 9.31
C LEU A 395 -3.10 -18.39 10.51
N TRP A 396 -2.87 -17.27 11.21
CA TRP A 396 -3.71 -16.82 12.31
C TRP A 396 -5.17 -16.70 11.89
N SER A 397 -5.46 -16.13 10.72
CA SER A 397 -6.81 -16.03 10.14
C SER A 397 -7.56 -17.37 10.11
N LEU A 398 -6.87 -18.45 9.74
CA LEU A 398 -7.48 -19.78 9.65
C LEU A 398 -7.64 -20.44 11.03
N VAL A 399 -6.64 -20.28 11.90
CA VAL A 399 -6.71 -20.77 13.28
C VAL A 399 -7.83 -20.07 14.04
N GLN A 400 -7.99 -18.75 13.88
CA GLN A 400 -9.08 -18.02 14.52
C GLN A 400 -10.45 -18.39 13.94
N GLU A 401 -10.56 -18.69 12.64
CA GLU A 401 -11.80 -19.13 12.02
C GLU A 401 -12.26 -20.44 12.65
N MET A 402 -11.35 -21.40 12.81
CA MET A 402 -11.67 -22.66 13.50
C MET A 402 -11.94 -22.44 15.00
N PHE A 403 -11.23 -21.51 15.64
CA PHE A 403 -11.49 -21.15 17.04
C PHE A 403 -12.92 -20.63 17.24
N LEU A 404 -13.35 -19.69 16.39
CA LEU A 404 -14.62 -18.99 16.52
C LEU A 404 -15.80 -19.75 15.92
N HIS A 405 -15.57 -20.67 14.97
CA HIS A 405 -16.66 -21.26 14.19
C HIS A 405 -16.57 -22.78 13.99
N GLU A 406 -15.45 -23.44 14.31
CA GLU A 406 -15.19 -24.89 14.08
C GLU A 406 -15.27 -25.37 12.62
N GLN A 407 -15.68 -24.51 11.69
CA GLN A 407 -15.81 -24.81 10.29
C GLN A 407 -15.50 -23.59 9.43
N PRO A 408 -15.06 -23.77 8.18
CA PRO A 408 -14.77 -22.65 7.29
C PRO A 408 -16.04 -21.85 6.97
N ARG A 409 -15.98 -20.52 7.09
CA ARG A 409 -17.07 -19.63 6.67
C ARG A 409 -16.70 -18.95 5.36
N LYS A 410 -17.46 -19.25 4.30
CA LYS A 410 -17.31 -18.61 2.97
C LYS A 410 -18.02 -17.26 2.90
N TYR A 411 -17.84 -16.45 3.94
CA TYR A 411 -18.45 -15.13 4.11
C TYR A 411 -17.42 -14.04 3.78
N LYS A 412 -17.85 -12.92 3.20
CA LYS A 412 -16.99 -11.81 2.78
C LYS A 412 -17.47 -10.46 3.32
N LEU A 413 -16.62 -9.45 3.25
CA LEU A 413 -16.97 -8.09 3.70
C LEU A 413 -18.08 -7.49 2.83
N THR A 414 -18.08 -7.72 1.52
CA THR A 414 -19.15 -7.24 0.65
C THR A 414 -20.51 -7.89 0.93
N ASP A 415 -20.55 -9.10 1.50
CA ASP A 415 -21.80 -9.78 1.82
C ASP A 415 -22.59 -9.06 2.93
N GLN A 416 -21.90 -8.24 3.75
CA GLN A 416 -22.50 -7.38 4.78
C GLN A 416 -23.40 -6.28 4.20
N ARG A 417 -23.29 -5.96 2.91
CA ARG A 417 -24.16 -4.97 2.25
C ARG A 417 -25.64 -5.32 2.37
N ARG A 418 -25.97 -6.63 2.44
CA ARG A 418 -27.34 -7.10 2.66
C ARG A 418 -27.91 -6.63 4.00
N ALA A 419 -27.07 -6.52 5.02
CA ALA A 419 -27.44 -5.99 6.34
C ALA A 419 -27.66 -4.46 6.35
N LEU A 420 -27.45 -3.78 5.22
CA LEU A 420 -27.51 -2.32 5.11
C LEU A 420 -28.50 -1.84 4.04
N GLU A 421 -29.04 -2.75 3.24
CA GLU A 421 -29.85 -2.46 2.06
C GLU A 421 -31.04 -1.54 2.35
N HIS A 422 -31.64 -1.69 3.53
CA HIS A 422 -32.79 -0.91 4.00
C HIS A 422 -32.43 0.07 5.13
N GLY A 423 -31.14 0.22 5.46
CA GLY A 423 -30.70 0.97 6.64
C GLY A 423 -31.13 0.33 7.96
N GLN A 424 -31.41 -0.98 7.94
CA GLN A 424 -31.97 -1.70 9.08
C GLN A 424 -30.96 -1.94 10.21
N ASN A 425 -29.67 -2.04 9.89
CA ASN A 425 -28.59 -2.06 10.89
C ASN A 425 -27.73 -0.78 10.78
N PRO A 426 -26.98 -0.41 11.83
CA PRO A 426 -25.92 0.60 11.73
C PRO A 426 -24.86 0.23 10.67
N LEU A 427 -24.12 1.18 10.11
CA LEU A 427 -23.01 0.86 9.21
C LEU A 427 -21.76 0.44 10.01
N PRO A 428 -21.16 -0.74 9.76
CA PRO A 428 -19.98 -1.18 10.47
C PRO A 428 -18.71 -0.59 9.84
N PHE A 429 -17.81 -0.12 10.70
CA PHE A 429 -16.43 0.20 10.35
C PHE A 429 -15.45 -0.65 11.14
N TYR A 430 -14.44 -1.16 10.45
CA TYR A 430 -13.34 -1.93 11.04
C TYR A 430 -12.04 -1.14 10.85
N ALA A 431 -11.35 -0.84 11.95
CA ALA A 431 -10.17 0.00 11.93
C ALA A 431 -8.88 -0.81 12.09
N VAL A 432 -7.87 -0.48 11.29
CA VAL A 432 -6.51 -1.02 11.38
C VAL A 432 -5.48 0.08 11.15
N LEU A 433 -4.23 -0.18 11.53
CA LEU A 433 -3.10 0.72 11.27
C LEU A 433 -2.26 0.21 10.11
N ASN A 434 -2.08 1.05 9.09
CA ASN A 434 -1.01 0.91 8.13
C ASN A 434 0.29 1.42 8.74
N VAL A 435 1.34 0.61 8.69
CA VAL A 435 2.66 0.90 9.27
C VAL A 435 3.73 0.72 8.20
N LYS A 436 4.91 1.30 8.40
CA LYS A 436 6.08 1.06 7.54
C LYS A 436 6.87 -0.14 8.06
N ASP A 437 7.68 -0.72 7.19
CA ASP A 437 8.63 -1.79 7.55
C ASP A 437 9.56 -1.39 8.71
N GLU A 438 10.18 -2.41 9.31
CA GLU A 438 10.89 -2.47 10.60
C GLU A 438 11.80 -1.28 10.96
N LYS A 439 12.24 -0.48 9.97
CA LYS A 439 13.04 0.73 10.17
C LYS A 439 12.30 1.84 10.93
N PHE A 440 10.98 1.80 11.01
CA PHE A 440 10.18 2.78 11.75
C PHE A 440 9.30 2.12 12.81
N SER A 441 9.43 2.58 14.06
CA SER A 441 8.49 2.24 15.13
C SER A 441 7.07 2.68 14.77
N THR A 442 6.06 1.91 15.15
CA THR A 442 4.63 2.25 14.99
C THR A 442 4.26 3.59 15.64
N PHE A 443 5.02 4.05 16.64
CA PHE A 443 4.83 5.38 17.24
C PHE A 443 5.39 6.50 16.36
N LYS A 444 6.41 6.22 15.54
CA LYS A 444 7.00 7.18 14.60
C LYS A 444 6.18 7.30 13.31
N PHE A 445 5.57 6.20 12.86
CA PHE A 445 4.72 6.21 11.67
C PHE A 445 3.55 5.24 11.81
N ARG A 446 2.33 5.77 11.66
CA ARG A 446 1.09 5.01 11.56
C ARG A 446 0.04 5.81 10.81
N GLU A 447 -0.82 5.11 10.08
CA GLU A 447 -1.93 5.70 9.34
C GLU A 447 -3.17 4.84 9.54
N TRP A 448 -4.30 5.46 9.81
CA TRP A 448 -5.56 4.74 9.91
C TRP A 448 -6.00 4.25 8.54
N ALA A 449 -6.33 2.96 8.48
CA ALA A 449 -7.06 2.37 7.37
C ALA A 449 -8.41 1.87 7.90
N GLU A 450 -9.46 2.24 7.18
CA GLU A 450 -10.85 1.99 7.54
C GLU A 450 -11.46 1.02 6.53
N PHE A 451 -12.19 0.04 7.03
CA PHE A 451 -12.89 -0.94 6.21
C PHE A 451 -14.37 -0.81 6.48
N SER A 452 -15.17 -0.69 5.43
CA SER A 452 -16.62 -0.83 5.48
C SER A 452 -17.07 -1.83 4.40
N PRO A 453 -18.33 -2.27 4.43
CA PRO A 453 -18.88 -3.08 3.35
C PRO A 453 -18.79 -2.42 1.97
N TYR A 454 -18.69 -1.09 1.90
CA TYR A 454 -18.62 -0.34 0.65
C TYR A 454 -17.18 -0.13 0.17
N GLU A 455 -16.31 0.38 1.04
CA GLU A 455 -14.96 0.78 0.67
C GLU A 455 -13.92 0.49 1.76
N VAL A 456 -12.66 0.39 1.32
CA VAL A 456 -11.47 0.41 2.19
C VAL A 456 -10.72 1.69 1.91
N ALA A 457 -10.50 2.50 2.92
CA ALA A 457 -9.98 3.86 2.78
C ALA A 457 -8.77 4.11 3.68
N ILE A 458 -7.90 5.03 3.24
CA ILE A 458 -6.93 5.70 4.11
C ILE A 458 -7.33 7.18 4.14
N PRO A 459 -8.10 7.62 5.15
CA PRO A 459 -8.69 8.96 5.19
C PRO A 459 -7.66 10.09 5.07
N LYS A 460 -6.45 9.87 5.61
CA LYS A 460 -5.32 10.81 5.52
C LYS A 460 -5.05 11.27 4.09
N TYR A 461 -5.32 10.44 3.08
CA TYR A 461 -5.07 10.72 1.68
C TYR A 461 -6.35 10.99 0.87
N GLY A 462 -7.53 10.91 1.49
CA GLY A 462 -8.82 10.95 0.77
C GLY A 462 -8.88 9.86 -0.32
N ALA A 463 -8.25 8.70 -0.10
CA ALA A 463 -8.14 7.65 -1.09
C ALA A 463 -8.83 6.39 -0.59
N SER A 464 -9.70 5.82 -1.41
CA SER A 464 -10.37 4.55 -1.11
C SER A 464 -10.49 3.66 -2.34
N ILE A 465 -10.70 2.38 -2.07
CA ILE A 465 -11.03 1.36 -3.07
C ILE A 465 -12.32 0.68 -2.66
N ARG A 466 -13.02 0.10 -3.63
CA ARG A 466 -14.12 -0.82 -3.32
C ARG A 466 -13.61 -1.97 -2.45
N SER A 467 -14.38 -2.36 -1.44
CA SER A 467 -13.93 -3.35 -0.45
C SER A 467 -13.55 -4.71 -1.05
N GLU A 468 -14.25 -5.14 -2.11
CA GLU A 468 -13.91 -6.37 -2.84
C GLU A 468 -12.57 -6.31 -3.59
N TYR A 469 -11.96 -5.12 -3.72
CA TYR A 469 -10.68 -4.94 -4.39
C TYR A 469 -9.50 -4.93 -3.42
N PHE A 470 -9.77 -4.98 -2.11
CA PHE A 470 -8.72 -5.11 -1.11
C PHE A 470 -7.84 -6.34 -1.39
N ASP A 471 -6.53 -6.20 -1.21
CA ASP A 471 -5.47 -7.17 -1.57
C ASP A 471 -5.12 -7.24 -3.08
N SER A 472 -5.91 -6.64 -3.98
CA SER A 472 -5.53 -6.52 -5.40
C SER A 472 -4.32 -5.59 -5.62
N GLU A 473 -3.60 -5.75 -6.73
CA GLU A 473 -2.48 -4.87 -7.07
C GLU A 473 -2.98 -3.64 -7.84
N PHE A 474 -2.50 -2.47 -7.43
CA PHE A 474 -2.82 -1.19 -8.04
C PHE A 474 -1.55 -0.47 -8.48
N PHE A 475 -1.63 0.21 -9.61
CA PHE A 475 -0.60 1.12 -10.10
C PHE A 475 -1.27 2.42 -10.55
N MET A 476 -0.82 3.55 -10.02
CA MET A 476 -1.33 4.88 -10.38
C MET A 476 -2.86 5.01 -10.32
N GLY A 477 -3.50 4.44 -9.29
CA GLY A 477 -4.95 4.52 -9.09
C GLY A 477 -5.79 3.54 -9.92
N ARG A 478 -5.15 2.70 -10.74
CA ARG A 478 -5.80 1.64 -11.54
C ARG A 478 -5.39 0.27 -11.05
N ARG A 479 -6.31 -0.68 -11.11
CA ARG A 479 -6.06 -2.05 -10.69
C ARG A 479 -5.41 -2.83 -11.83
N VAL A 480 -4.14 -3.19 -11.65
CA VAL A 480 -3.34 -3.90 -12.65
C VAL A 480 -3.46 -5.42 -12.53
N LYS A 481 -3.77 -5.92 -11.33
CA LYS A 481 -4.06 -7.34 -11.09
C LYS A 481 -5.21 -7.47 -10.13
N LYS A 482 -6.31 -8.06 -10.61
CA LYS A 482 -7.47 -8.36 -9.79
C LYS A 482 -7.25 -9.66 -9.04
N LEU A 483 -7.28 -9.61 -7.72
CA LEU A 483 -7.37 -10.80 -6.87
C LEU A 483 -8.83 -11.07 -6.48
N PRO A 484 -9.19 -12.34 -6.19
CA PRO A 484 -10.47 -12.66 -5.59
C PRO A 484 -10.63 -11.96 -4.23
N GLU A 485 -11.84 -11.49 -3.91
CA GLU A 485 -12.13 -10.95 -2.59
C GLU A 485 -11.87 -12.00 -1.50
N SER A 486 -11.14 -11.61 -0.47
CA SER A 486 -10.80 -12.50 0.64
C SER A 486 -12.02 -12.81 1.51
N ARG A 487 -12.07 -14.04 2.04
CA ARG A 487 -12.99 -14.42 3.11
C ARG A 487 -12.80 -13.49 4.32
N ILE A 488 -13.88 -13.22 5.06
CA ILE A 488 -13.90 -12.30 6.21
C ILE A 488 -12.84 -12.68 7.24
N CYS A 489 -12.57 -13.97 7.45
CA CYS A 489 -11.59 -14.46 8.42
C CYS A 489 -10.18 -13.94 8.16
N TYR A 490 -9.82 -13.69 6.90
CA TYR A 490 -8.54 -13.06 6.57
C TYR A 490 -8.49 -11.59 7.00
N LEU A 491 -9.60 -10.88 6.91
CA LEU A 491 -9.73 -9.51 7.40
C LEU A 491 -9.78 -9.47 8.93
N GLU A 492 -10.51 -10.38 9.57
CA GLU A 492 -10.51 -10.51 11.03
C GLU A 492 -9.11 -10.84 11.57
N GLY A 493 -8.36 -11.71 10.89
CA GLY A 493 -6.97 -11.99 11.23
C GLY A 493 -6.07 -10.78 11.05
N LEU A 494 -6.31 -9.95 10.04
CA LEU A 494 -5.64 -8.66 9.86
C LEU A 494 -5.97 -7.68 11.00
N TRP A 495 -7.25 -7.50 11.31
CA TRP A 495 -7.73 -6.61 12.37
C TRP A 495 -7.27 -7.05 13.76
N THR A 496 -6.94 -8.33 13.93
CA THR A 496 -6.49 -8.94 15.19
C THR A 496 -5.07 -9.49 15.14
N ASN A 497 -4.24 -9.02 14.21
CA ASN A 497 -2.88 -9.52 13.99
C ASN A 497 -1.92 -9.35 15.18
N ILE A 498 -2.32 -8.64 16.24
CA ILE A 498 -1.60 -8.64 17.52
C ILE A 498 -1.46 -10.07 18.08
N PHE A 499 -2.44 -10.94 17.85
CA PHE A 499 -2.35 -12.35 18.24
C PHE A 499 -1.37 -13.15 17.38
N THR A 500 -1.02 -12.68 16.18
CA THR A 500 0.06 -13.25 15.40
C THR A 500 1.40 -13.08 16.12
N ARG A 501 1.64 -11.91 16.74
CA ARG A 501 2.83 -11.72 17.59
C ARG A 501 2.78 -12.62 18.81
N ASN A 502 1.66 -12.67 19.53
CA ASN A 502 1.53 -13.56 20.69
C ASN A 502 1.70 -15.06 20.33
N LEU A 503 1.23 -15.46 19.15
CA LEU A 503 1.40 -16.83 18.64
C LEU A 503 2.85 -17.09 18.26
N LEU A 504 3.52 -16.13 17.61
CA LEU A 504 4.96 -16.21 17.35
C LEU A 504 5.74 -16.30 18.66
N ASP A 505 5.43 -15.47 19.65
CA ASP A 505 6.04 -15.54 20.98
C ASP A 505 5.76 -16.91 21.61
N GLY A 506 4.53 -17.42 21.56
CA GLY A 506 4.20 -18.75 22.11
C GLY A 506 4.85 -19.94 21.38
N LEU A 507 5.06 -19.86 20.06
CA LEU A 507 5.65 -20.92 19.24
C LEU A 507 7.17 -20.86 19.16
N TYR A 508 7.75 -19.65 19.18
CA TYR A 508 9.19 -19.41 19.06
C TYR A 508 9.88 -19.13 20.40
N TRP A 509 9.17 -18.80 21.49
CA TRP A 509 9.77 -18.49 22.80
C TRP A 509 9.41 -19.45 23.94
N SER A 510 10.09 -20.58 23.91
CA SER A 510 10.52 -21.27 25.14
C SER A 510 12.05 -21.46 25.19
N SER A 511 12.82 -20.48 24.72
CA SER A 511 14.30 -20.59 24.67
C SER A 511 15.08 -19.55 25.48
N ASN A 512 14.54 -18.37 25.85
CA ASN A 512 15.22 -17.44 26.77
C ASN A 512 14.26 -16.49 27.52
N SER A 513 14.36 -16.45 28.85
CA SER A 513 13.55 -15.61 29.75
C SER A 513 13.98 -14.14 29.83
N ASN A 514 15.24 -13.81 29.50
CA ASN A 514 15.74 -12.43 29.56
C ASN A 514 15.19 -11.55 28.42
N GLU A 515 14.96 -12.13 27.24
CA GLU A 515 14.47 -11.40 26.05
C GLU A 515 13.02 -10.92 26.22
N PHE A 516 12.22 -11.62 27.05
CA PHE A 516 10.87 -11.23 27.43
C PHE A 516 10.84 -9.97 28.31
N TRP A 517 11.72 -9.92 29.32
CA TRP A 517 11.77 -8.78 30.26
C TRP A 517 12.21 -7.49 29.57
N GLU A 518 13.22 -7.55 28.71
CA GLU A 518 13.72 -6.39 27.96
C GLU A 518 12.69 -5.85 26.95
N ARG A 519 11.91 -6.71 26.27
CA ARG A 519 10.98 -6.26 25.21
C ARG A 519 9.62 -5.77 25.69
N TRP A 520 9.12 -6.24 26.83
CA TRP A 520 7.74 -5.96 27.27
C TRP A 520 7.62 -5.35 28.66
N ALA A 521 8.56 -5.62 29.58
CA ALA A 521 8.48 -5.08 30.93
C ALA A 521 9.20 -3.74 31.06
N GLN A 522 10.30 -3.54 30.32
CA GLN A 522 11.11 -2.33 30.43
C GLN A 522 10.32 -1.05 30.08
N ASP A 523 9.54 -1.08 28.99
CA ASP A 523 8.72 0.06 28.55
C ASP A 523 7.42 0.25 29.38
N MET A 524 6.96 -0.78 30.10
CA MET A 524 5.76 -0.69 30.94
C MET A 524 6.06 -0.30 32.40
N VAL A 525 7.32 -0.35 32.83
CA VAL A 525 7.76 0.05 34.18
C VAL A 525 8.16 1.54 34.22
N ASP A 526 8.57 2.14 33.11
CA ASP A 526 8.90 3.57 33.02
C ASP A 526 7.66 4.45 32.75
N ILE A 527 6.71 4.48 33.69
CA ILE A 527 5.57 5.43 33.70
C ILE A 527 6.02 6.84 34.19
N GLY A 528 7.33 7.06 34.32
CA GLY A 528 7.93 8.25 34.95
C GLY A 528 8.75 9.18 34.04
N LYS A 529 8.66 9.09 32.71
CA LYS A 529 9.35 10.02 31.79
C LYS A 529 8.42 10.66 30.77
#